data_AF-A0A4V4HGY4-F1
#
_entry.id   AF-A0A4V4HGY4-F1
#
_cell.length_a   1.000
_cell.length_b   1.000
_cell.length_c   1.000
_cell.angle_alpha   90.00
_cell.angle_beta   90.00
_cell.angle_gamma   90.00
#
_symmetry.space_group_name_H-M   'P 1'
#
loop_
_entity.id
_entity.type
_entity.pdbx_description
1 polymer ?
#
loop_
_entity_poly.entity_id
_entity_poly.type
_entity_poly.pdbx_seq_one_letter_code
_entity_poly.pdbx_strand_id
1 'polypeptide(L)'
;PATTTNSILSCLSPRDIVSFSLVSRHYYEETMSYNRSAYDISNLLSRYFTLEETHLFRCVQALTGAVISGSTALQLFSRVRWNESDLDVYVEYSTGYLMAVFLMSIGYSFIPTARQSSNMSEAYRQVKLDDIYDDGRGFASVFNFLRASSKIQIVTAKYSPVDVVLNFHSTVVMNIITAHEAFSLYPWATFEERISLITFTDGGLNRKFARDKYVDRGWTLVN
;
A
#
# COMPACT_ATOMS: atom_id res chain seq x y z
N PRO A 1 20.20 -14.10 -17.24
CA PRO A 1 19.59 -14.07 -18.60
C PRO A 1 18.07 -14.21 -18.47
N ALA A 2 17.28 -13.34 -19.12
CA ALA A 2 15.84 -13.54 -19.18
C ALA A 2 15.56 -14.80 -20.02
N THR A 3 15.02 -15.85 -19.41
CA THR A 3 14.61 -17.07 -20.11
C THR A 3 13.32 -16.81 -20.88
N THR A 4 13.04 -17.58 -21.93
CA THR A 4 11.73 -17.58 -22.61
C THR A 4 10.57 -17.72 -21.63
N THR A 5 10.79 -18.41 -20.50
CA THR A 5 9.85 -18.58 -19.39
C THR A 5 9.41 -17.24 -18.78
N ASN A 6 10.33 -16.29 -18.56
CA ASN A 6 9.97 -15.00 -17.95
C ASN A 6 8.95 -14.22 -18.79
N SER A 7 9.07 -14.26 -20.12
CA SER A 7 8.12 -13.63 -21.03
C SER A 7 6.73 -14.27 -20.91
N ILE A 8 6.66 -15.60 -20.80
CA ILE A 8 5.41 -16.32 -20.60
C ILE A 8 4.79 -15.94 -19.25
N LEU A 9 5.56 -16.06 -18.16
CA LEU A 9 5.10 -15.77 -16.80
C LEU A 9 4.61 -14.33 -16.64
N SER A 10 5.19 -13.37 -17.40
CA SER A 10 4.73 -11.98 -17.38
C SER A 10 3.31 -11.76 -17.87
N CYS A 11 2.80 -12.66 -18.72
CA CYS A 11 1.46 -12.62 -19.27
C CYS A 11 0.42 -13.38 -18.45
N LEU A 12 0.85 -14.18 -17.47
CA LEU A 12 -0.02 -15.05 -16.67
C LEU A 12 -0.59 -14.32 -15.45
N SER A 13 -1.79 -14.66 -15.01
CA SER A 13 -2.30 -14.15 -13.72
C SER A 13 -1.49 -14.71 -12.53
N PRO A 14 -1.59 -14.12 -11.33
CA PRO A 14 -0.97 -14.70 -10.13
C PRO A 14 -1.35 -16.18 -9.92
N ARG A 15 -2.60 -16.56 -10.15
CA ARG A 15 -3.05 -17.96 -10.06
C ARG A 15 -2.39 -18.85 -11.11
N ASP A 16 -2.30 -18.40 -12.34
CA ASP A 16 -1.72 -19.17 -13.44
C ASP A 16 -0.23 -19.40 -13.23
N ILE A 17 0.49 -18.42 -12.65
CA ILE A 17 1.89 -18.58 -12.26
C ILE A 17 2.04 -19.65 -11.17
N VAL A 18 1.18 -19.63 -10.15
CA VAL A 18 1.18 -20.67 -9.11
C VAL A 18 0.91 -22.04 -9.76
N SER A 19 -0.08 -22.13 -10.64
CA SER A 19 -0.42 -23.38 -11.35
C SER A 19 0.74 -23.88 -12.20
N PHE A 20 1.43 -22.99 -12.92
CA PHE A 20 2.64 -23.30 -13.69
C PHE A 20 3.76 -23.84 -12.80
N SER A 21 3.96 -23.28 -11.61
CA SER A 21 4.98 -23.73 -10.66
C SER A 21 4.74 -25.15 -10.14
N LEU A 22 3.50 -25.64 -10.15
CA LEU A 22 3.13 -26.97 -9.64
C LEU A 22 3.34 -28.09 -10.66
N VAL A 23 3.62 -27.76 -11.93
CA VAL A 23 3.77 -28.75 -13.00
C VAL A 23 5.05 -29.59 -12.83
N SER A 24 6.16 -28.98 -12.43
CA SER A 24 7.43 -29.68 -12.20
C SER A 24 8.39 -28.89 -11.32
N ARG A 25 9.42 -29.55 -10.77
CA ARG A 25 10.49 -28.88 -10.01
C ARG A 25 11.22 -27.81 -10.85
N HIS A 26 11.43 -28.06 -12.14
CA HIS A 26 12.07 -27.09 -13.03
C HIS A 26 11.24 -25.81 -13.16
N TYR A 27 9.93 -25.94 -13.38
CA TYR A 27 9.04 -24.78 -13.49
C TYR A 27 8.81 -24.06 -12.16
N TYR A 28 8.87 -24.79 -11.05
CA TYR A 28 8.91 -24.20 -9.72
C TYR A 28 10.12 -23.27 -9.55
N GLU A 29 11.32 -23.73 -9.89
CA GLU A 29 12.56 -22.94 -9.79
C GLU A 29 12.53 -21.69 -10.69
N GLU A 30 12.09 -21.84 -11.95
CA GLU A 30 11.91 -20.71 -12.88
C GLU A 30 10.88 -19.70 -12.34
N THR A 31 9.76 -20.17 -11.79
CA THR A 31 8.72 -19.30 -11.20
C THR A 31 9.24 -18.55 -9.99
N MET A 32 10.00 -19.20 -9.11
CA MET A 32 10.58 -18.55 -7.93
C MET A 32 11.62 -17.49 -8.34
N SER A 33 12.42 -17.77 -9.37
CA SER A 33 13.35 -16.80 -9.95
C SER A 33 12.61 -15.58 -10.54
N TYR A 34 11.55 -15.83 -11.32
CA TYR A 34 10.70 -14.79 -11.88
C TYR A 34 10.05 -13.92 -10.78
N ASN A 35 9.45 -14.56 -9.77
CA ASN A 35 8.75 -13.87 -8.69
C ASN A 35 9.65 -12.91 -7.90
N ARG A 36 10.93 -13.27 -7.68
CA ARG A 36 11.91 -12.38 -7.03
C ARG A 36 12.09 -11.05 -7.77
N SER A 37 11.97 -11.08 -9.10
CA SER A 37 12.14 -9.89 -9.94
C SER A 37 10.80 -9.17 -10.16
N ALA A 38 9.73 -9.93 -10.35
CA ALA A 38 8.40 -9.42 -10.65
C ALA A 38 7.73 -8.72 -9.46
N TYR A 39 8.01 -9.21 -8.25
CA TYR A 39 7.48 -8.69 -6.98
C TYR A 39 8.56 -8.02 -6.13
N ASP A 40 9.55 -7.40 -6.79
CA ASP A 40 10.63 -6.69 -6.09
C ASP A 40 10.10 -5.40 -5.42
N ILE A 41 10.15 -5.39 -4.09
CA ILE A 41 9.74 -4.25 -3.26
C ILE A 41 10.66 -3.04 -3.46
N SER A 42 11.95 -3.25 -3.71
CA SER A 42 12.91 -2.17 -3.96
C SER A 42 12.59 -1.46 -5.26
N ASN A 43 12.23 -2.22 -6.30
CA ASN A 43 11.74 -1.65 -7.54
C ASN A 43 10.42 -0.89 -7.33
N LEU A 44 9.46 -1.45 -6.58
CA LEU A 44 8.20 -0.74 -6.26
C LEU A 44 8.44 0.59 -5.53
N LEU A 45 9.39 0.63 -4.60
CA LEU A 45 9.67 1.79 -3.75
C LEU A 45 10.71 2.77 -4.32
N SER A 46 11.37 2.42 -5.44
CA SER A 46 12.44 3.21 -6.07
C SER A 46 12.08 4.65 -6.42
N ARG A 47 10.79 4.97 -6.59
CA ARG A 47 10.31 6.35 -6.78
C ARG A 47 10.43 7.21 -5.52
N TYR A 48 10.24 6.58 -4.37
CA TYR A 48 10.18 7.26 -3.09
C TYR A 48 11.53 7.26 -2.40
N PHE A 49 12.32 6.21 -2.61
CA PHE A 49 13.53 5.93 -1.84
C PHE A 49 14.67 5.50 -2.76
N THR A 50 15.90 5.88 -2.39
CA THR A 50 17.09 5.17 -2.87
C THR A 50 17.11 3.73 -2.35
N LEU A 51 18.04 2.91 -2.85
CA LEU A 51 18.18 1.52 -2.36
C LEU A 51 18.49 1.49 -0.85
N GLU A 52 19.39 2.35 -0.38
CA GLU A 52 19.75 2.46 1.04
C GLU A 52 18.56 2.94 1.88
N GLU A 53 17.86 3.99 1.43
CA GLU A 53 16.65 4.49 2.08
C GLU A 53 15.55 3.41 2.12
N THR A 54 15.45 2.57 1.09
CA THR A 54 14.53 1.44 1.08
C THR A 54 14.87 0.46 2.20
N HIS A 55 16.13 0.08 2.36
CA HIS A 55 16.54 -0.81 3.46
C HIS A 55 16.22 -0.20 4.83
N LEU A 56 16.53 1.09 5.03
CA LEU A 56 16.22 1.80 6.27
C LEU A 56 14.71 1.88 6.51
N PHE A 57 13.92 2.19 5.48
CA PHE A 57 12.46 2.21 5.55
C PHE A 57 11.93 0.85 5.98
N ARG A 58 12.45 -0.26 5.43
CA ARG A 58 12.03 -1.62 5.82
C ARG A 58 12.36 -1.94 7.28
N CYS A 59 13.48 -1.45 7.80
CA CYS A 59 13.80 -1.56 9.22
C CYS A 59 12.81 -0.76 10.10
N VAL A 60 12.54 0.49 9.76
CA VAL A 60 11.55 1.32 10.49
C VAL A 60 10.16 0.72 10.40
N GLN A 61 9.81 0.17 9.24
CA GLN A 61 8.56 -0.54 9.02
C GLN A 61 8.42 -1.75 9.97
N ALA A 62 9.47 -2.56 10.12
CA ALA A 62 9.47 -3.69 11.06
C ALA A 62 9.35 -3.22 12.52
N LEU A 63 10.10 -2.17 12.91
CA LEU A 63 10.10 -1.62 14.26
C LEU A 63 8.76 -1.01 14.68
N THR A 64 8.05 -0.41 13.74
CA THR A 64 6.79 0.30 14.01
C THR A 64 5.54 -0.56 13.79
N GLY A 65 5.68 -1.74 13.17
CA GLY A 65 4.54 -2.52 12.69
C GLY A 65 3.80 -1.87 11.52
N ALA A 66 4.42 -0.90 10.83
CA ALA A 66 3.80 -0.22 9.72
C ALA A 66 3.58 -1.15 8.51
N VAL A 67 2.54 -0.86 7.74
CA VAL A 67 2.22 -1.60 6.52
C VAL A 67 1.98 -0.64 5.36
N ILE A 68 2.38 -1.04 4.17
CA ILE A 68 1.98 -0.35 2.94
C ILE A 68 0.66 -0.97 2.46
N SER A 69 -0.30 -0.16 2.06
CA SER A 69 -1.58 -0.65 1.54
C SER A 69 -2.07 0.21 0.37
N GLY A 70 -3.38 0.19 0.08
CA GLY A 70 -4.01 1.00 -0.95
C GLY A 70 -3.50 0.66 -2.35
N SER A 71 -3.36 1.70 -3.19
CA SER A 71 -2.92 1.50 -4.58
C SER A 71 -1.48 1.01 -4.71
N THR A 72 -0.62 1.21 -3.71
CA THR A 72 0.77 0.76 -3.79
C THR A 72 0.89 -0.74 -3.56
N ALA A 73 0.17 -1.30 -2.58
CA ALA A 73 0.12 -2.74 -2.42
C ALA A 73 -0.52 -3.43 -3.64
N LEU A 74 -1.57 -2.83 -4.20
CA LEU A 74 -2.18 -3.33 -5.43
C LEU A 74 -1.21 -3.38 -6.62
N GLN A 75 -0.34 -2.38 -6.77
CA GLN A 75 0.69 -2.34 -7.84
C GLN A 75 1.70 -3.48 -7.74
N LEU A 76 2.06 -3.90 -6.52
CA LEU A 76 2.94 -5.05 -6.34
C LEU A 76 2.30 -6.31 -6.91
N PHE A 77 1.10 -6.65 -6.44
CA PHE A 77 0.42 -7.90 -6.81
C PHE A 77 -0.03 -7.94 -8.28
N SER A 78 -0.49 -6.81 -8.81
CA SER A 78 -0.87 -6.69 -10.22
C SER A 78 0.32 -6.51 -11.17
N ARG A 79 1.53 -6.33 -10.63
CA ARG A 79 2.78 -6.09 -11.38
C ARG A 79 2.68 -4.92 -12.37
N VAL A 80 1.90 -3.90 -12.01
CA VAL A 80 1.78 -2.64 -12.77
C VAL A 80 2.47 -1.50 -12.04
N ARG A 81 2.71 -0.39 -12.76
CA ARG A 81 3.25 0.85 -12.19
C ARG A 81 2.40 2.02 -12.65
N TRP A 82 1.88 2.78 -11.69
CA TRP A 82 1.14 4.01 -11.92
C TRP A 82 1.99 5.19 -11.46
N ASN A 83 2.34 6.08 -12.38
CA ASN A 83 3.28 7.19 -12.12
C ASN A 83 2.72 8.26 -11.18
N GLU A 84 1.41 8.43 -11.16
CA GLU A 84 0.68 9.42 -10.36
C GLU A 84 0.23 8.91 -8.98
N SER A 85 0.64 7.71 -8.57
CA SER A 85 0.18 7.15 -7.28
C SER A 85 1.09 7.61 -6.14
N ASP A 86 0.48 7.91 -5.00
CA ASP A 86 1.15 8.19 -3.72
C ASP A 86 1.57 6.87 -3.02
N LEU A 87 2.49 6.98 -2.06
CA LEU A 87 2.81 5.89 -1.13
C LEU A 87 2.04 6.06 0.18
N ASP A 88 1.09 5.18 0.43
CA ASP A 88 0.31 5.15 1.68
C ASP A 88 0.92 4.15 2.67
N VAL A 89 1.38 4.67 3.81
CA VAL A 89 1.94 3.89 4.92
C VAL A 89 1.01 3.99 6.11
N TYR A 90 0.47 2.85 6.55
CA TYR A 90 -0.44 2.72 7.67
C TYR A 90 0.34 2.23 8.88
N VAL A 91 0.18 2.88 10.03
CA VAL A 91 0.96 2.58 11.24
C VAL A 91 0.12 2.87 12.48
N GLU A 92 0.35 2.15 13.58
CA GLU A 92 -0.27 2.49 14.86
C GLU A 92 0.17 3.90 15.32
N TYR A 93 -0.74 4.67 15.89
CA TYR A 93 -0.43 6.01 16.36
C TYR A 93 0.64 6.04 17.48
N SER A 94 0.77 4.98 18.27
CA SER A 94 1.80 4.92 19.32
C SER A 94 3.23 4.93 18.75
N THR A 95 3.44 4.40 17.54
CA THR A 95 4.75 4.25 16.89
C THR A 95 4.90 5.10 15.63
N GLY A 96 3.82 5.67 15.10
CA GLY A 96 3.81 6.38 13.82
C GLY A 96 4.69 7.64 13.77
N TYR A 97 4.97 8.28 14.91
CA TYR A 97 5.88 9.42 14.97
C TYR A 97 7.30 9.04 14.54
N LEU A 98 7.74 7.80 14.81
CA LEU A 98 9.05 7.30 14.36
C LEU A 98 9.13 7.27 12.83
N MET A 99 8.04 6.91 12.15
CA MET A 99 7.96 6.93 10.69
C MET A 99 8.06 8.37 10.16
N ALA A 100 7.41 9.34 10.82
CA ALA A 100 7.53 10.75 10.46
C ALA A 100 8.96 11.27 10.61
N VAL A 101 9.63 10.96 11.73
CA VAL A 101 11.03 11.32 11.98
C VAL A 101 11.95 10.70 10.92
N PHE A 102 11.74 9.43 10.58
CA PHE A 102 12.48 8.76 9.51
C PHE A 102 12.35 9.49 8.17
N LEU A 103 11.12 9.77 7.72
CA LEU A 103 10.90 10.46 6.45
C LEU A 103 11.56 11.85 6.43
N MET A 104 11.45 12.61 7.52
CA MET A 104 12.12 13.90 7.65
C MET A 104 13.65 13.78 7.60
N SER A 105 14.21 12.73 8.21
CA SER A 105 15.67 12.50 8.21
C SER A 105 16.25 12.21 6.83
N ILE A 106 15.44 11.66 5.91
CA ILE A 106 15.82 11.40 4.52
C ILE A 106 15.34 12.50 3.56
N GLY A 107 14.98 13.68 4.08
CA GLY A 107 14.71 14.87 3.27
C GLY A 107 13.27 15.02 2.76
N TYR A 108 12.30 14.28 3.29
CA TYR A 108 10.90 14.61 3.08
C TYR A 108 10.46 15.77 4.00
N SER A 109 9.67 16.69 3.46
CA SER A 109 9.07 17.78 4.23
C SER A 109 7.63 17.43 4.62
N PHE A 110 7.29 17.63 5.90
CA PHE A 110 5.91 17.55 6.35
C PHE A 110 5.08 18.69 5.75
N ILE A 111 3.94 18.35 5.15
CA ILE A 111 3.00 19.29 4.54
C ILE A 111 1.70 19.28 5.38
N PRO A 112 1.50 20.27 6.26
CA PRO A 112 0.33 20.32 7.12
C PRO A 112 -0.94 20.60 6.31
N THR A 113 -2.05 20.00 6.71
CA THR A 113 -3.39 20.45 6.30
C THR A 113 -3.78 21.72 7.04
N ALA A 114 -4.85 22.40 6.59
CA ALA A 114 -5.37 23.59 7.26
C ALA A 114 -5.80 23.36 8.73
N ARG A 115 -5.93 22.10 9.17
CA ARG A 115 -6.33 21.72 10.54
C ARG A 115 -5.14 21.31 11.42
N GLN A 116 -3.93 21.26 10.89
CA GLN A 116 -2.72 20.79 11.59
C GLN A 116 -1.77 21.96 11.87
N SER A 117 -1.02 21.89 12.98
CA SER A 117 0.14 22.77 13.19
C SER A 117 1.13 22.65 12.02
N SER A 118 1.83 23.74 11.72
CA SER A 118 2.94 23.72 10.76
C SER A 118 4.15 22.92 11.26
N ASN A 119 4.26 22.70 12.58
CA ASN A 119 5.29 21.86 13.17
C ASN A 119 4.81 20.40 13.29
N MET A 120 5.56 19.45 12.73
CA MET A 120 5.20 18.02 12.73
C MET A 120 4.99 17.47 14.15
N SER A 121 5.84 17.85 15.11
CA SER A 121 5.77 17.35 16.49
C SER A 121 4.51 17.83 17.20
N GLU A 122 4.14 19.09 16.98
CA GLU A 122 2.89 19.66 17.50
C GLU A 122 1.67 19.08 16.78
N ALA A 123 1.71 18.98 15.45
CA ALA A 123 0.64 18.39 14.66
C ALA A 123 0.36 16.94 15.07
N TYR A 124 1.39 16.18 15.42
CA TYR A 124 1.23 14.84 15.98
C TYR A 124 0.52 14.90 17.33
N ARG A 125 1.04 15.67 18.30
CA ARG A 125 0.46 15.79 19.65
C ARG A 125 -0.98 16.36 19.67
N GLN A 126 -1.37 17.11 18.65
CA GLN A 126 -2.72 17.65 18.51
C GLN A 126 -3.77 16.57 18.22
N VAL A 127 -3.38 15.39 17.76
CA VAL A 127 -4.31 14.30 17.47
C VAL A 127 -4.95 13.80 18.77
N LYS A 128 -6.26 13.97 18.86
CA LYS A 128 -7.07 13.42 19.94
C LYS A 128 -7.63 12.07 19.49
N LEU A 129 -7.08 10.99 20.03
CA LEU A 129 -7.48 9.62 19.67
C LEU A 129 -8.94 9.30 20.00
N ASP A 130 -9.54 10.02 20.95
CA ASP A 130 -10.93 9.84 21.37
C ASP A 130 -11.90 10.71 20.57
N ASP A 131 -11.41 11.71 19.85
CA ASP A 131 -12.21 12.42 18.86
C ASP A 131 -12.33 11.50 17.64
N ILE A 132 -13.56 11.11 17.30
CA ILE A 132 -13.87 10.27 16.15
C ILE A 132 -13.44 11.03 14.88
N TYR A 133 -12.21 10.79 14.41
CA TYR A 133 -11.69 11.43 13.20
C TYR A 133 -12.38 10.88 11.93
N ASP A 134 -12.96 9.68 12.03
CA ASP A 134 -13.77 9.03 11.00
C ASP A 134 -14.77 8.07 11.65
N ASP A 135 -16.00 7.96 11.15
CA ASP A 135 -17.21 7.24 11.65
C ASP A 135 -16.98 5.83 12.29
N GLY A 136 -16.10 5.68 13.28
CA GLY A 136 -15.67 4.41 13.87
C GLY A 136 -14.68 3.58 13.05
N ARG A 137 -14.07 4.11 11.97
CA ARG A 137 -13.28 3.32 10.99
C ARG A 137 -11.78 3.17 11.28
N GLY A 138 -11.36 3.52 12.50
CA GLY A 138 -10.07 3.11 13.06
C GLY A 138 -8.84 3.97 12.68
N PHE A 139 -8.94 4.97 11.80
CA PHE A 139 -7.83 5.90 11.55
C PHE A 139 -7.91 7.15 12.43
N ALA A 140 -6.75 7.59 12.93
CA ALA A 140 -6.59 8.71 13.85
C ALA A 140 -6.24 10.01 13.13
N SER A 141 -5.31 9.98 12.17
CA SER A 141 -4.86 11.16 11.43
C SER A 141 -4.04 10.78 10.20
N VAL A 142 -3.96 11.70 9.23
CA VAL A 142 -3.14 11.58 8.02
C VAL A 142 -2.09 12.71 8.00
N PHE A 143 -0.84 12.34 7.81
CA PHE A 143 0.29 13.27 7.69
C PHE A 143 0.92 13.16 6.31
N ASN A 144 1.00 14.27 5.58
CA ASN A 144 1.53 14.29 4.22
C ASN A 144 3.02 14.66 4.24
N PHE A 145 3.80 13.96 3.42
CA PHE A 145 5.23 14.19 3.25
C PHE A 145 5.55 14.32 1.77
N LEU A 146 6.32 15.36 1.41
CA LEU A 146 6.71 15.63 0.03
C LEU A 146 8.22 15.74 -0.11
N ARG A 147 8.77 15.12 -1.15
CA ARG A 147 10.16 15.29 -1.60
C ARG A 147 10.17 15.36 -3.12
N ALA A 148 10.51 16.52 -3.68
CA ALA A 148 10.32 16.80 -5.10
C ALA A 148 8.88 16.49 -5.56
N SER A 149 8.70 15.56 -6.51
CA SER A 149 7.39 15.09 -6.96
C SER A 149 6.86 13.86 -6.21
N SER A 150 7.64 13.28 -5.31
CA SER A 150 7.26 12.07 -4.57
C SER A 150 6.48 12.42 -3.31
N LYS A 151 5.26 11.89 -3.20
CA LYS A 151 4.37 12.06 -2.05
C LYS A 151 4.20 10.77 -1.26
N ILE A 152 4.35 10.87 0.06
CA ILE A 152 4.10 9.80 1.02
C ILE A 152 3.05 10.27 2.02
N GLN A 153 2.08 9.42 2.35
CA GLN A 153 1.11 9.66 3.41
C GLN A 153 1.35 8.67 4.55
N ILE A 154 1.52 9.19 5.76
CA ILE A 154 1.46 8.38 6.98
C ILE A 154 0.02 8.44 7.50
N VAL A 155 -0.67 7.32 7.45
CA VAL A 155 -2.01 7.14 8.00
C VAL A 155 -1.86 6.45 9.35
N THR A 156 -2.13 7.19 10.42
CA THR A 156 -2.06 6.64 11.78
C THR A 156 -3.37 5.95 12.14
N ALA A 157 -3.29 4.75 12.71
CA ALA A 157 -4.42 3.98 13.22
C ALA A 157 -4.54 4.14 14.74
N LYS A 158 -5.77 4.13 15.26
CA LYS A 158 -6.02 4.17 16.71
C LYS A 158 -5.56 2.88 17.40
N TYR A 159 -5.82 1.73 16.77
CA TYR A 159 -5.51 0.41 17.32
C TYR A 159 -4.58 -0.38 16.41
N SER A 160 -5.06 -0.87 15.26
CA SER A 160 -4.24 -1.59 14.30
C SER A 160 -4.32 -0.96 12.91
N PRO A 161 -3.19 -0.84 12.18
CA PRO A 161 -3.21 -0.42 10.78
C PRO A 161 -4.01 -1.39 9.89
N VAL A 162 -4.11 -2.67 10.28
CA VAL A 162 -4.93 -3.66 9.55
C VAL A 162 -6.42 -3.34 9.67
N ASP A 163 -6.88 -2.83 10.81
CA ASP A 163 -8.28 -2.44 10.99
C ASP A 163 -8.69 -1.33 10.02
N VAL A 164 -7.77 -0.40 9.74
CA VAL A 164 -7.99 0.66 8.74
C VAL A 164 -8.14 0.06 7.34
N VAL A 165 -7.27 -0.89 6.97
CA VAL A 165 -7.30 -1.56 5.65
C VAL A 165 -8.60 -2.34 5.46
N LEU A 166 -9.06 -3.04 6.49
CA LEU A 166 -10.33 -3.79 6.47
C LEU A 166 -11.55 -2.86 6.30
N ASN A 167 -11.41 -1.58 6.60
CA ASN A 167 -12.47 -0.56 6.46
C ASN A 167 -12.34 0.28 5.17
N PHE A 168 -11.50 -0.12 4.21
CA PHE A 168 -11.42 0.55 2.91
C PHE A 168 -12.73 0.49 2.13
N HIS A 169 -12.93 1.46 1.22
CA HIS A 169 -14.18 1.67 0.47
C HIS A 169 -14.61 0.52 -0.46
N SER A 170 -13.68 -0.39 -0.78
CA SER A 170 -13.93 -1.62 -1.53
C SER A 170 -12.76 -2.60 -1.41
N THR A 171 -12.98 -3.87 -1.75
CA THR A 171 -12.02 -4.95 -1.48
C THR A 171 -10.76 -4.94 -2.37
N VAL A 172 -10.81 -4.30 -3.55
CA VAL A 172 -9.66 -4.19 -4.49
C VAL A 172 -8.39 -3.62 -3.86
N VAL A 173 -8.51 -2.77 -2.84
CA VAL A 173 -7.38 -2.13 -2.16
C VAL A 173 -7.00 -2.80 -0.85
N MET A 174 -7.64 -3.90 -0.47
CA MET A 174 -7.36 -4.63 0.77
C MET A 174 -6.18 -5.58 0.59
N ASN A 175 -5.02 -4.99 0.28
CA ASN A 175 -3.74 -5.66 0.13
C ASN A 175 -2.74 -4.99 1.08
N ILE A 176 -1.87 -5.77 1.71
CA ILE A 176 -0.99 -5.32 2.78
C ILE A 176 0.42 -5.76 2.43
N ILE A 177 1.40 -4.87 2.54
CA ILE A 177 2.82 -5.21 2.49
C ILE A 177 3.42 -4.83 3.84
N THR A 178 3.75 -5.84 4.64
CA THR A 178 4.50 -5.70 5.90
C THR A 178 6.00 -5.60 5.62
N ALA A 179 6.84 -5.50 6.65
CA ALA A 179 8.29 -5.51 6.52
C ALA A 179 8.88 -6.83 6.00
N HIS A 180 8.12 -7.93 6.06
CA HIS A 180 8.62 -9.27 5.72
C HIS A 180 7.81 -9.93 4.60
N GLU A 181 6.51 -9.67 4.56
CA GLU A 181 5.56 -10.41 3.72
C GLU A 181 4.52 -9.48 3.10
N ALA A 182 3.87 -9.94 2.04
CA ALA A 182 2.75 -9.25 1.41
C ALA A 182 1.52 -10.18 1.37
N PHE A 183 0.35 -9.61 1.64
CA PHE A 183 -0.94 -10.29 1.68
C PHE A 183 -1.93 -9.59 0.75
N SER A 184 -2.76 -10.37 0.09
CA SER A 184 -3.99 -9.90 -0.55
C SER A 184 -5.15 -10.62 0.12
N LEU A 185 -6.15 -9.88 0.59
CA LEU A 185 -7.29 -10.48 1.27
C LEU A 185 -8.33 -11.08 0.30
N TYR A 186 -8.37 -10.57 -0.93
CA TYR A 186 -9.30 -11.00 -1.97
C TYR A 186 -8.58 -11.28 -3.29
N PRO A 187 -7.56 -12.15 -3.32
CA PRO A 187 -6.66 -12.30 -4.46
C PRO A 187 -7.40 -12.79 -5.71
N TRP A 188 -8.34 -13.72 -5.54
CA TRP A 188 -9.11 -14.27 -6.65
C TRP A 188 -10.01 -13.21 -7.30
N ALA A 189 -10.91 -12.62 -6.52
CA ALA A 189 -11.81 -11.57 -7.02
C ALA A 189 -11.01 -10.40 -7.62
N THR A 190 -9.94 -9.98 -6.94
CA THR A 190 -9.15 -8.80 -7.35
C THR A 190 -8.32 -9.05 -8.62
N PHE A 191 -7.59 -10.15 -8.71
CA PHE A 191 -6.60 -10.35 -9.78
C PHE A 191 -7.06 -11.28 -10.91
N GLU A 192 -7.96 -12.23 -10.62
CA GLU A 192 -8.46 -13.18 -11.61
C GLU A 192 -9.76 -12.67 -12.25
N GLU A 193 -10.73 -12.24 -11.43
CA GLU A 193 -12.05 -11.84 -11.93
C GLU A 193 -12.17 -10.34 -12.20
N ARG A 194 -11.22 -9.53 -11.68
CA ARG A 194 -11.26 -8.06 -11.73
C ARG A 194 -12.57 -7.50 -11.12
N ILE A 195 -13.04 -8.13 -10.05
CA ILE A 195 -14.24 -7.73 -9.29
C ILE A 195 -13.81 -7.15 -7.93
N SER A 196 -14.56 -6.15 -7.45
CA SER A 196 -14.34 -5.49 -6.17
C SER A 196 -15.66 -5.27 -5.44
N LEU A 197 -15.79 -5.81 -4.24
CA LEU A 197 -16.98 -5.61 -3.42
C LEU A 197 -16.94 -4.24 -2.74
N ILE A 198 -18.01 -3.47 -2.87
CA ILE A 198 -18.23 -2.22 -2.15
C ILE A 198 -18.58 -2.57 -0.70
N THR A 199 -17.79 -2.08 0.23
CA THR A 199 -17.89 -2.45 1.65
C THR A 199 -18.93 -1.64 2.41
N PHE A 200 -19.25 -0.43 1.94
CA PHE A 200 -20.26 0.45 2.54
C PHE A 200 -20.91 1.34 1.47
N THR A 201 -22.23 1.50 1.48
CA THR A 201 -22.95 2.30 0.47
C THR A 201 -22.97 3.79 0.77
N ASP A 202 -22.87 4.19 2.04
CA ASP A 202 -22.89 5.58 2.47
C ASP A 202 -21.51 6.20 2.26
N GLY A 203 -21.39 7.28 1.48
CA GLY A 203 -20.03 7.65 1.07
C GLY A 203 -19.66 9.03 0.58
N GLY A 204 -20.58 9.98 0.45
CA GLY A 204 -20.21 11.31 -0.05
C GLY A 204 -19.46 11.30 -1.41
N LEU A 205 -19.04 12.47 -1.88
CA LEU A 205 -18.41 12.59 -3.21
C LEU A 205 -17.01 11.94 -3.24
N ASN A 206 -16.23 12.04 -2.16
CA ASN A 206 -14.85 11.56 -2.13
C ASN A 206 -14.74 10.04 -2.31
N ARG A 207 -15.66 9.25 -1.76
CA ARG A 207 -15.62 7.78 -1.94
C ARG A 207 -16.05 7.36 -3.33
N LYS A 208 -16.98 8.09 -3.94
CA LYS A 208 -17.34 7.86 -5.34
C LYS A 208 -16.12 8.06 -6.25
N PHE A 209 -15.40 9.18 -6.10
CA PHE A 209 -14.16 9.41 -6.86
C PHE A 209 -13.09 8.35 -6.59
N ALA A 210 -12.93 7.92 -5.34
CA ALA A 210 -12.00 6.85 -5.00
C ALA A 210 -12.36 5.51 -5.65
N ARG A 211 -13.65 5.23 -5.84
CA ARG A 211 -14.17 4.04 -6.54
C ARG A 211 -14.01 4.14 -8.05
N ASP A 212 -14.39 5.27 -8.63
CA ASP A 212 -14.29 5.55 -10.07
C ASP A 212 -12.84 5.37 -10.55
N LYS A 213 -11.86 5.79 -9.74
CA LYS A 213 -10.43 5.53 -9.97
C LYS A 213 -10.11 4.05 -10.25
N TYR A 214 -10.77 3.09 -9.58
CA TYR A 214 -10.52 1.66 -9.80
C TYR A 214 -11.38 1.09 -10.94
N VAL A 215 -12.54 1.68 -11.22
CA VAL A 215 -13.30 1.40 -12.45
C VAL A 215 -12.45 1.72 -13.67
N ASP A 216 -11.84 2.91 -13.70
CA ASP A 216 -10.97 3.37 -14.80
C ASP A 216 -9.73 2.49 -14.97
N ARG A 217 -9.30 1.80 -13.91
CA ARG A 217 -8.18 0.85 -13.94
C ARG A 217 -8.61 -0.58 -14.29
N GLY A 218 -9.89 -0.79 -14.62
CA GLY A 218 -10.42 -2.05 -15.16
C GLY A 218 -11.07 -2.98 -14.14
N TRP A 219 -11.45 -2.51 -12.94
CA TRP A 219 -12.22 -3.31 -11.99
C TRP A 219 -13.72 -3.03 -12.08
N THR A 220 -14.53 -4.09 -12.03
CA THR A 220 -15.98 -3.98 -11.86
C THR A 220 -16.30 -3.92 -10.38
N LEU A 221 -16.98 -2.85 -9.94
CA LEU A 221 -17.42 -2.73 -8.55
C LEU A 221 -18.84 -3.30 -8.40
N VAL A 222 -19.03 -4.15 -7.40
CA VAL A 222 -20.30 -4.82 -7.07
C VAL A 222 -20.72 -4.49 -5.64
N ASN A 223 -22.02 -4.49 -5.36
CA ASN A 223 -22.57 -4.34 -4.01
C ASN A 223 -22.93 -5.70 -3.41
#